data_AF-A0A9C8DEM5-F1
#
_entry.id   AF-A0A9C8DEM5-F1
#
_cell.length_a   1.000
_cell.length_b   1.000
_cell.length_c   1.000
_cell.angle_alpha   90.00
_cell.angle_beta   90.00
_cell.angle_gamma   90.00
#
_symmetry.space_group_name_H-M   'P 1'
#
loop_
_entity.id
_entity.type
_entity.pdbx_description
1 polymer ?
#
loop_
_entity_poly.entity_id
_entity_poly.type
_entity_poly.pdbx_seq_one_letter_code
_entity_poly.pdbx_strand_id
1 'polypeptide(L)'
;MTRITRENAEDRMRAVLAYTFRGIHHAPEIKSLPAFGTEPGWEVNCSHILATYDFDLLTRLVMAAHKYCVRVSLEQSGPRMVKIIMWPRYTQVGETVLRHPGVEELAKKLVKMGEEG
;
A
#
# COMPACT_ATOMS: atom_id res chain seq x y z
N MET A 1 1.46 22.41 -7.06
CA MET A 1 2.09 21.35 -6.26
C MET A 1 1.06 20.88 -5.24
N THR A 2 0.27 19.86 -5.57
CA THR A 2 -0.83 19.44 -4.70
C THR A 2 -0.24 18.67 -3.52
N ARG A 3 -0.02 19.36 -2.38
CA ARG A 3 0.07 18.67 -1.09
C ARG A 3 -1.19 17.79 -1.00
N ILE A 4 -1.04 16.51 -0.73
CA ILE A 4 -2.19 15.65 -0.40
C ILE A 4 -2.75 16.21 0.92
N THR A 5 -3.81 17.03 0.85
CA THR A 5 -4.26 17.90 1.94
C THR A 5 -5.48 17.41 2.72
N ARG A 6 -5.98 16.17 2.57
CA ARG A 6 -7.31 15.85 3.14
C ARG A 6 -7.45 14.68 4.11
N GLU A 7 -6.43 13.85 4.32
CA GLU A 7 -6.51 12.74 5.28
C GLU A 7 -5.19 12.60 6.05
N ASN A 8 -5.28 12.40 7.36
CA ASN A 8 -4.09 12.08 8.17
C ASN A 8 -3.47 10.78 7.63
N ALA A 9 -2.17 10.57 7.89
CA ALA A 9 -1.47 9.43 7.33
C ALA A 9 -2.05 8.07 7.79
N GLU A 10 -2.65 8.04 8.98
CA GLU A 10 -3.34 6.90 9.55
C GLU A 10 -4.58 6.51 8.73
N ASP A 11 -5.40 7.49 8.34
CA ASP A 11 -6.64 7.30 7.58
C ASP A 11 -6.34 6.74 6.19
N ARG A 12 -5.24 7.17 5.57
CA ARG A 12 -4.80 6.61 4.28
C ARG A 12 -4.37 5.15 4.41
N MET A 13 -3.60 4.80 5.45
CA MET A 13 -3.23 3.41 5.72
C MET A 13 -4.47 2.56 6.08
N ARG A 14 -5.40 3.12 6.84
CA ARG A 14 -6.70 2.50 7.15
C ARG A 14 -7.52 2.26 5.88
N ALA A 15 -7.56 3.21 4.96
CA ALA A 15 -8.25 3.07 3.68
C ALA A 15 -7.61 1.98 2.81
N VAL A 16 -6.28 1.84 2.83
CA VAL A 16 -5.57 0.74 2.16
C VAL A 16 -6.01 -0.61 2.69
N LEU A 17 -5.98 -0.82 4.01
CA LEU A 17 -6.39 -2.09 4.61
C LEU A 17 -7.89 -2.35 4.40
N ALA A 18 -8.73 -1.34 4.58
CA ALA A 18 -10.18 -1.48 4.39
C ALA A 18 -10.53 -1.91 2.96
N TYR A 19 -9.90 -1.32 1.93
CA TYR A 19 -10.13 -1.74 0.56
C TYR A 19 -9.59 -3.15 0.28
N THR A 20 -8.38 -3.45 0.78
CA THR A 20 -7.71 -4.74 0.60
C THR A 20 -8.51 -5.90 1.19
N PHE A 21 -8.94 -5.76 2.44
CA PHE A 21 -9.62 -6.82 3.19
C PHE A 21 -11.15 -6.73 3.13
N ARG A 22 -11.70 -5.84 2.29
CA ARG A 22 -13.16 -5.60 2.15
C ARG A 22 -13.82 -5.12 3.45
N GLY A 23 -13.06 -4.41 4.27
CA GLY A 23 -13.46 -3.87 5.57
C GLY A 23 -12.29 -3.88 6.54
N ILE A 24 -12.12 -2.82 7.33
CA ILE A 24 -11.00 -2.75 8.29
C ILE A 24 -11.12 -3.81 9.40
N HIS A 25 -12.33 -4.22 9.74
CA HIS A 25 -12.61 -5.28 10.72
C HIS A 25 -12.27 -6.69 10.19
N HIS A 26 -11.95 -6.83 8.91
CA HIS A 26 -11.41 -8.04 8.31
C HIS A 26 -9.89 -8.00 8.16
N ALA A 27 -9.25 -6.86 8.43
CA ALA A 27 -7.81 -6.75 8.38
C ALA A 27 -7.19 -7.48 9.59
N PRO A 28 -5.98 -8.07 9.45
CA PRO A 28 -5.25 -8.60 10.58
C PRO A 28 -4.91 -7.50 11.60
N GLU A 29 -4.43 -7.93 12.77
CA GLU A 29 -4.00 -7.01 13.83
C GLU A 29 -2.96 -6.00 13.31
N ILE A 30 -3.26 -4.72 13.52
CA ILE A 30 -2.44 -3.58 13.11
C ILE A 30 -1.47 -3.25 14.23
N LYS A 31 -0.18 -3.22 13.91
CA LYS A 31 0.87 -2.72 14.81
C LYS A 31 1.46 -1.44 14.26
N SER A 32 1.55 -0.42 15.11
CA SER A 32 2.21 0.83 14.76
C SER A 32 3.72 0.67 14.79
N LEU A 33 4.39 1.23 13.80
CA LEU A 33 5.83 1.31 13.69
C LEU A 33 6.28 2.76 13.92
N PRO A 34 7.45 2.98 14.52
CA PRO A 34 8.00 4.33 14.66
C PRO A 34 8.21 4.97 13.29
N ALA A 35 8.21 6.30 13.26
CA ALA A 35 8.46 7.07 12.05
C ALA A 35 9.82 6.70 11.42
N PHE A 36 9.84 6.57 10.09
CA PHE A 36 11.06 6.31 9.32
C PHE A 36 11.12 7.22 8.09
N GLY A 37 11.80 8.36 8.22
CA GLY A 37 11.92 9.39 7.19
C GLY A 37 10.62 10.14 6.82
N THR A 38 9.47 9.66 7.29
CA THR A 38 8.12 10.20 7.07
C THR A 38 7.29 10.06 8.36
N GLU A 39 5.98 9.78 8.28
CA GLU A 39 5.13 9.49 9.45
C GLU A 39 5.37 8.07 9.99
N PRO A 40 4.83 7.74 11.19
CA PRO A 40 4.68 6.37 11.65
C PRO A 40 4.07 5.46 10.58
N GLY A 41 4.62 4.26 10.45
CA GLY A 41 4.13 3.22 9.55
C GLY A 41 3.26 2.22 10.29
N TRP A 42 2.62 1.32 9.55
CA TRP A 42 1.87 0.19 10.12
C TRP A 42 2.41 -1.13 9.58
N GLU A 43 2.36 -2.18 10.40
CA GLU A 43 2.53 -3.55 9.94
C GLU A 43 1.31 -4.42 10.29
N VAL A 44 1.01 -5.37 9.41
CA VAL A 44 0.06 -6.46 9.67
C VAL A 44 0.70 -7.79 9.25
N ASN A 45 0.49 -8.85 10.04
CA ASN A 45 0.89 -10.20 9.64
C ASN A 45 -0.29 -10.87 8.93
N CYS A 46 -0.13 -11.14 7.64
CA CYS A 46 -1.18 -11.67 6.78
C CYS A 46 -0.97 -13.18 6.56
N SER A 47 -1.99 -13.96 6.92
CA SER A 47 -2.09 -15.40 6.63
C SER A 47 -3.02 -15.72 5.46
N HIS A 48 -3.63 -14.70 4.84
CA HIS A 48 -4.51 -14.86 3.69
C HIS A 48 -3.73 -15.10 2.41
N ILE A 49 -4.40 -15.70 1.43
CA ILE A 49 -3.90 -15.82 0.07
C ILE A 49 -3.82 -14.42 -0.56
N LEU A 50 -2.66 -14.06 -1.09
CA LEU A 50 -2.42 -12.82 -1.81
C LEU A 50 -2.33 -13.10 -3.32
N ALA A 51 -3.44 -13.51 -3.92
CA ALA A 51 -3.52 -13.75 -5.36
C ALA A 51 -3.72 -12.44 -6.14
N THR A 52 -3.21 -12.41 -7.38
CA THR A 52 -3.41 -11.29 -8.32
C THR A 52 -4.75 -11.37 -9.06
N TYR A 53 -5.35 -12.55 -9.12
CA TYR A 53 -6.66 -12.79 -9.74
C TYR A 53 -7.34 -13.97 -9.05
N ASP A 54 -8.65 -13.87 -8.85
CA ASP A 54 -9.47 -14.74 -7.98
C ASP A 54 -8.96 -14.82 -6.53
N PHE A 55 -9.77 -14.42 -5.54
CA PHE A 55 -9.25 -14.04 -4.20
C PHE A 55 -8.18 -12.94 -4.29
N ASP A 56 -8.50 -11.89 -5.06
CA ASP A 56 -7.70 -10.76 -5.57
C ASP A 56 -7.08 -9.80 -4.53
N LEU A 57 -6.77 -10.25 -3.31
CA LEU A 57 -6.26 -9.38 -2.23
C LEU A 57 -4.98 -8.64 -2.63
N LEU A 58 -4.05 -9.28 -3.37
CA LEU A 58 -2.81 -8.62 -3.77
C LEU A 58 -3.09 -7.48 -4.75
N THR A 59 -4.00 -7.70 -5.69
CA THR A 59 -4.40 -6.67 -6.66
C THR A 59 -5.08 -5.51 -5.95
N ARG A 60 -5.98 -5.77 -5.00
CA ARG A 60 -6.60 -4.72 -4.18
C ARG A 60 -5.58 -3.92 -3.40
N LEU A 61 -4.61 -4.60 -2.79
CA LEU A 61 -3.53 -3.97 -2.02
C LEU A 61 -2.72 -3.02 -2.89
N VAL A 62 -2.30 -3.47 -4.07
CA VAL A 62 -1.56 -2.64 -5.03
C VAL A 62 -2.40 -1.44 -5.45
N MET A 63 -3.65 -1.64 -5.89
CA MET A 63 -4.52 -0.54 -6.31
C MET A 63 -4.72 0.51 -5.21
N ALA A 64 -4.95 0.06 -3.97
CA ALA A 64 -5.14 0.96 -2.85
C ALA A 64 -3.86 1.71 -2.48
N ALA A 65 -2.69 1.04 -2.48
CA ALA A 65 -1.39 1.66 -2.23
C ALA A 65 -1.14 2.87 -3.15
N HIS A 66 -1.40 2.69 -4.45
CA HIS A 66 -1.26 3.76 -5.45
C HIS A 66 -2.31 4.86 -5.32
N LYS A 67 -3.56 4.50 -5.02
CA LYS A 67 -4.64 5.47 -4.83
C LYS A 67 -4.42 6.37 -3.61
N TYR A 68 -4.01 5.78 -2.49
CA TYR A 68 -3.88 6.46 -1.19
C TYR A 68 -2.44 6.94 -0.89
N CYS A 69 -1.51 6.80 -1.85
CA CYS A 69 -0.12 7.24 -1.68
C CYS A 69 0.54 6.61 -0.44
N VAL A 70 0.43 5.30 -0.32
CA VAL A 70 1.01 4.52 0.78
C VAL A 70 1.93 3.48 0.15
N ARG A 71 3.22 3.54 0.46
CA ARG A 71 4.18 2.53 0.03
C ARG A 71 3.94 1.26 0.81
N VAL A 72 3.68 0.16 0.11
CA VAL A 72 3.51 -1.16 0.70
C VAL A 72 4.74 -2.02 0.40
N SER A 73 5.18 -2.80 1.39
CA SER A 73 6.11 -3.92 1.21
C SER A 73 5.55 -5.21 1.77
N LEU A 74 5.89 -6.29 1.08
CA LEU A 74 5.74 -7.65 1.60
C LEU A 74 7.10 -8.11 2.12
N GLU A 75 7.17 -8.45 3.39
CA GLU A 75 8.38 -8.91 4.06
C GLU A 75 8.15 -10.28 4.72
N GLN A 76 9.25 -10.93 5.09
CA GLN A 76 9.19 -12.21 5.79
C GLN A 76 8.47 -12.04 7.14
N SER A 77 7.67 -13.04 7.50
CA SER A 77 6.99 -13.14 8.79
C SER A 77 7.18 -14.55 9.37
N GLY A 78 6.40 -14.90 10.38
CA GLY A 78 6.36 -16.26 10.92
C GLY A 78 5.86 -17.30 9.91
N PRO A 79 5.93 -18.59 10.26
CA PRO A 79 5.55 -19.68 9.36
C PRO A 79 4.15 -19.48 8.74
N ARG A 80 4.06 -19.64 7.41
CA ARG A 80 2.82 -19.49 6.60
C ARG A 80 2.21 -18.08 6.60
N MET A 81 3.00 -17.06 6.91
CA MET A 81 2.55 -15.67 6.89
C MET A 81 3.51 -14.80 6.09
N VAL A 82 2.97 -13.70 5.58
CA VAL A 82 3.76 -12.58 5.05
C VAL A 82 3.44 -11.34 5.85
N LYS A 83 4.45 -10.51 6.11
CA LYS A 83 4.25 -9.23 6.77
C LYS A 83 3.96 -8.19 5.69
N ILE A 84 2.87 -7.45 5.85
CA ILE A 84 2.58 -6.29 5.02
C ILE A 84 2.99 -5.06 5.82
N ILE A 85 3.95 -4.30 5.33
CA ILE A 85 4.42 -3.05 5.93
C ILE A 85 3.98 -1.87 5.07
N MET A 86 3.40 -0.87 5.70
CA MET A 86 2.87 0.33 5.07
C MET A 86 3.58 1.58 5.56
N TRP A 87 4.05 2.39 4.62
CA TRP A 87 4.66 3.69 4.88
C TRP A 87 3.93 4.77 4.08
N PRO A 88 3.21 5.68 4.74
CA PRO A 88 2.49 6.75 4.06
C PRO A 88 3.49 7.71 3.41
N ARG A 89 3.23 8.10 2.16
CA ARG A 89 4.05 9.05 1.39
C ARG A 89 3.30 10.37 1.23
N TYR A 90 4.04 11.45 0.99
CA TYR A 90 3.48 12.81 0.98
C TYR A 90 3.21 13.34 -0.42
N THR A 91 3.91 12.80 -1.43
CA THR A 91 3.86 13.31 -2.80
C THR A 91 3.78 12.16 -3.81
N GLN A 92 3.28 12.47 -5.02
CA GLN A 92 3.34 11.54 -6.16
C GLN A 92 4.55 11.78 -7.07
N VAL A 93 5.29 12.85 -6.83
CA VAL A 93 6.46 13.30 -7.59
C VAL A 93 7.60 13.71 -6.65
N GLY A 94 8.83 13.74 -7.13
CA GLY A 94 10.01 14.14 -6.34
C GLY A 94 10.75 12.97 -5.69
N GLU A 95 11.33 13.22 -4.52
CA GLU A 95 12.25 12.31 -3.83
C GLU A 95 11.60 10.97 -3.47
N THR A 96 12.30 9.87 -3.75
CA THR A 96 11.81 8.49 -3.57
C THR A 96 11.30 8.19 -2.16
N VAL A 97 11.93 8.76 -1.13
CA VAL A 97 11.51 8.57 0.28
C VAL A 97 10.17 9.24 0.57
N LEU A 98 9.85 10.34 -0.11
CA LEU A 98 8.61 11.10 0.07
C LEU A 98 7.53 10.73 -0.96
N ARG A 99 7.93 10.01 -2.02
CA ARG A 99 7.12 9.75 -3.22
C ARG A 99 6.48 8.37 -3.22
N HIS A 100 5.22 8.30 -3.64
CA HIS A 100 4.61 7.08 -4.17
C HIS A 100 3.92 7.37 -5.52
N PRO A 101 4.23 6.61 -6.59
CA PRO A 101 3.56 6.82 -7.88
C PRO A 101 2.04 6.66 -7.76
N GLY A 102 1.29 7.54 -8.43
CA GLY A 102 -0.17 7.45 -8.50
C GLY A 102 -0.66 6.31 -9.39
N VAL A 103 -1.98 6.17 -9.49
CA VAL A 103 -2.63 5.13 -10.32
C VAL A 103 -2.34 5.36 -11.81
N GLU A 104 -2.28 6.61 -12.24
CA GLU A 104 -2.00 6.99 -13.63
C GLU A 104 -0.58 6.59 -14.04
N GLU A 105 0.39 6.76 -13.14
CA GLU A 105 1.77 6.35 -13.41
C GLU A 105 1.91 4.82 -13.40
N LEU A 106 1.18 4.12 -12.53
CA LEU A 106 1.10 2.65 -12.58
C LEU A 106 0.50 2.19 -13.93
N ALA A 107 -0.61 2.78 -14.36
CA ALA A 107 -1.26 2.43 -15.62
C ALA A 107 -0.33 2.63 -16.81
N LYS A 108 0.42 3.74 -16.86
CA LYS A 108 1.44 3.97 -17.90
C LYS A 108 2.52 2.88 -17.93
N LYS A 109 2.98 2.41 -16.76
CA LYS A 109 3.93 1.30 -16.68
C LYS A 109 3.34 -0.02 -17.22
N LEU A 110 2.07 -0.29 -16.93
CA LEU A 110 1.39 -1.48 -17.43
C LEU A 110 1.21 -1.45 -18.95
N VAL A 111 0.83 -0.30 -19.51
CA VAL A 111 0.73 -0.13 -20.97
C VAL A 111 2.08 -0.36 -21.64
N LYS A 112 3.13 0.30 -21.14
CA LYS A 112 4.49 0.14 -21.66
C LYS A 112 4.96 -1.32 -21.59
N MET A 113 4.68 -2.02 -20.49
CA MET A 113 5.02 -3.43 -20.34
C MET A 113 4.34 -4.32 -21.39
N GLY A 114 3.14 -3.97 -21.85
CA GLY A 114 2.44 -4.69 -22.92
C GLY A 114 2.95 -4.39 -24.33
N GLU A 115 3.67 -3.28 -24.53
CA GLU A 115 4.29 -2.90 -25.81
C GLU A 115 5.69 -3.54 -25.99
N GLU A 116 6.32 -3.95 -24.89
CA GLU A 116 7.67 -4.55 -24.87
C GLU A 116 7.68 -6.08 -24.99
N GLY A 117 6.50 -6.72 -25.09
CA GLY A 117 6.33 -8.18 -25.21
C GLY A 117 5.82 -8.59 -26.59
#